data_AF-A0A015LG91-F1
#
_entry.id   AF-A0A015LG91-F1
#
_cell.length_a   1.000
_cell.length_b   1.000
_cell.length_c   1.000
_cell.angle_alpha   90.00
_cell.angle_beta   90.00
_cell.angle_gamma   90.00
#
_symmetry.space_group_name_H-M   'P 1'
#
loop_
_entity.id
_entity.type
_entity.pdbx_description
1 polymer ?
#
loop_
_entity_poly.entity_id
_entity_poly.type
_entity_poly.pdbx_seq_one_letter_code
_entity_poly.pdbx_strand_id
1 'polypeptide(L)' 'MDGTPARLGLNPVETEVYNNMIARERITFNALPDDNARIGYVRALVDRDRTWRERSDISQKLIYCGLYR' A
#
# COMPACT_ATOMS: atom_id res chain seq x y z
N MET A 1 -7.04 2.62 17.49
CA MET A 1 -6.03 2.15 16.51
C MET A 1 -5.12 1.21 17.26
N ASP A 2 -4.98 -0.03 16.80
CA ASP A 2 -4.03 -1.00 17.37
C ASP A 2 -2.62 -0.42 17.25
N GLY A 3 -1.85 -0.34 18.33
CA GLY A 3 -0.51 0.29 18.38
C GLY A 3 0.58 -0.39 17.53
N THR A 4 0.17 -1.23 16.59
CA THR A 4 1.01 -2.02 15.69
C THR A 4 1.91 -1.15 14.79
N PRO A 5 1.46 -0.02 14.21
CA PRO A 5 2.33 0.84 13.41
C PRO A 5 3.48 1.41 14.22
N ALA A 6 3.22 1.82 15.47
CA ALA A 6 4.24 2.33 16.39
C ALA A 6 5.21 1.22 16.83
N ARG A 7 4.70 0.00 17.10
CA ARG A 7 5.52 -1.16 17.45
C ARG A 7 6.47 -1.58 16.31
N LEU A 8 6.00 -1.45 15.07
CA LEU A 8 6.76 -1.80 13.87
C LEU A 8 7.63 -0.65 13.33
N GLY A 9 7.55 0.54 13.93
CA GLY A 9 8.32 1.71 13.48
C GLY A 9 7.96 2.15 12.05
N LEU A 10 6.69 2.02 11.66
CA LEU A 10 6.24 2.39 10.31
C LEU A 10 6.25 3.90 10.12
N ASN A 11 6.71 4.34 8.96
CA ASN A 11 6.62 5.74 8.53
C ASN A 11 5.15 6.14 8.24
N PRO A 12 4.84 7.44 8.08
CA PRO A 12 3.47 7.89 7.83
C PRO A 12 2.81 7.24 6.61
N VAL A 13 3.56 7.07 5.50
CA VAL A 13 3.06 6.42 4.27
C VAL A 13 2.79 4.94 4.48
N GLU A 14 3.71 4.24 5.16
CA GLU A 14 3.54 2.82 5.50
C GLU A 14 2.34 2.61 6.46
N THR A 15 2.13 3.56 7.37
CA THR A 15 1.00 3.57 8.30
C THR A 15 -0.33 3.78 7.58
N GLU A 16 -0.37 4.68 6.58
CA GLU A 16 -1.55 4.89 5.74
C GLU A 16 -1.93 3.62 4.98
N VAL A 17 -0.95 2.97 4.34
CA VAL A 17 -1.17 1.70 3.62
C VAL A 17 -1.60 0.58 4.56
N TYR A 18 -1.01 0.50 5.76
CA TYR A 18 -1.44 -0.44 6.79
C TYR A 18 -2.91 -0.22 7.20
N ASN A 19 -3.32 1.04 7.39
CA ASN A 19 -4.70 1.37 7.76
C ASN A 19 -5.70 1.08 6.62
N ASN A 20 -5.25 1.19 5.37
CA ASN A 20 -6.05 0.94 4.17
C ASN A 20 -6.02 -0.52 3.70
N MET A 21 -5.38 -1.44 4.44
CA MET A 21 -5.35 -2.86 4.09
C MET A 21 -6.77 -3.44 3.99
N ILE A 22 -7.04 -4.13 2.88
CA ILE A 22 -8.28 -4.90 2.75
C ILE A 22 -8.24 -6.14 3.65
N ALA A 23 -9.42 -6.72 3.93
CA ALA A 23 -9.54 -7.89 4.83
C ALA A 23 -8.56 -9.03 4.50
N ARG A 24 -8.37 -9.33 3.21
CA ARG A 24 -7.41 -10.35 2.74
C ARG A 24 -5.97 -10.01 3.08
N GLU A 25 -5.55 -8.77 2.83
CA GLU A 25 -4.19 -8.30 3.12
C GLU A 25 -3.91 -8.29 4.63
N ARG A 26 -4.95 -8.01 5.43
CA ARG A 26 -4.86 -8.03 6.89
C ARG A 26 -4.75 -9.44 7.46
N ILE A 27 -5.44 -10.41 6.87
CA ILE A 27 -5.28 -11.85 7.21
C ILE A 27 -3.85 -12.29 6.92
N THR A 28 -3.32 -11.97 5.73
CA THR A 28 -1.94 -12.30 5.36
C THR A 28 -0.94 -11.64 6.31
N PHE A 29 -1.13 -10.35 6.61
CA PHE A 29 -0.27 -9.62 7.55
C PHE A 29 -0.27 -10.25 8.94
N ASN A 30 -1.44 -10.63 9.47
CA ASN A 30 -1.55 -11.26 10.78
C ASN A 30 -0.97 -12.68 10.82
N ALA A 31 -0.97 -13.39 9.68
CA ALA A 31 -0.36 -14.71 9.55
C ALA A 31 1.19 -14.66 9.53
N LEU A 32 1.79 -13.48 9.36
CA LEU A 32 3.26 -13.35 9.39
C LEU A 32 3.78 -13.45 10.83
N PRO A 33 4.76 -14.33 11.09
CA PRO A 33 5.28 -14.57 12.44
C PRO A 33 6.23 -13.47 12.92
N ASP A 34 6.99 -12.85 12.01
CA ASP A 34 8.05 -11.89 12.34
C ASP A 34 7.67 -10.45 12.02
N ASP A 35 8.16 -9.53 12.84
CA ASP A 35 8.00 -8.09 12.62
C ASP A 35 8.71 -7.62 11.36
N ASN A 36 9.88 -8.18 11.04
CA ASN A 36 10.58 -7.89 9.80
C ASN A 36 9.79 -8.35 8.56
N ALA A 37 9.12 -9.49 8.64
CA ALA A 37 8.25 -9.96 7.56
C ALA A 37 7.03 -9.05 7.40
N ARG A 38 6.43 -8.60 8.50
CA ARG A 38 5.32 -7.64 8.52
C ARG A 38 5.71 -6.29 7.92
N ILE A 39 6.87 -5.76 8.28
CA ILE A 39 7.42 -4.52 7.71
C ILE A 39 7.68 -4.69 6.20
N GLY A 40 8.31 -5.80 5.79
CA GLY A 40 8.53 -6.11 4.38
C GLY A 40 7.23 -6.20 3.57
N TYR A 41 6.19 -6.79 4.15
CA TYR A 41 4.88 -6.89 3.52
C TYR A 41 4.21 -5.52 3.34
N VAL A 42 4.26 -4.65 4.36
CA VAL A 42 3.75 -3.28 4.26
C VAL A 42 4.49 -2.50 3.15
N ARG A 43 5.81 -2.63 3.06
CA ARG A 43 6.60 -1.98 2.00
C ARG A 43 6.24 -2.46 0.61
N ALA A 44 6.00 -3.76 0.43
CA ALA A 44 5.53 -4.31 -0.84
C ALA A 44 4.16 -3.75 -1.24
N LEU A 45 3.26 -3.53 -0.27
CA LEU A 45 1.98 -2.88 -0.53
C LEU A 45 2.13 -1.39 -0.88
N VAL A 46 3.05 -0.67 -0.23
CA VAL A 46 3.36 0.73 -0.58
C VAL A 46 3.88 0.83 -2.02
N ASP A 47 4.81 -0.04 -2.40
CA ASP A 47 5.36 -0.07 -3.76
C ASP A 47 4.29 -0.41 -4.82
N ARG A 48 3.42 -1.37 -4.49
CA ARG A 48 2.26 -1.70 -5.30
C ARG A 48 1.32 -0.51 -5.43
N ASP A 49 0.96 0.16 -4.35
CA ASP A 49 0.07 1.32 -4.36
C ASP A 49 0.63 2.47 -5.20
N ARG A 50 1.95 2.73 -5.08
CA ARG A 50 2.67 3.67 -5.93
C ARG A 50 2.60 3.29 -7.40
N THR A 51 2.87 2.02 -7.73
CA THR A 51 2.81 1.52 -9.11
C THR A 51 1.40 1.64 -9.69
N TRP A 52 0.35 1.38 -8.90
CA TRP A 52 -1.04 1.55 -9.32
C TRP A 52 -1.38 3.02 -9.57
N ARG A 53 -0.93 3.94 -8.71
CA ARG A 53 -1.13 5.38 -8.90
C ARG A 53 -0.41 5.88 -10.17
N GLU A 54 0.84 5.47 -10.37
CA GLU A 54 1.61 5.82 -11.58
C GLU A 54 0.95 5.28 -12.86
N ARG A 55 0.47 4.03 -12.84
CA ARG A 55 -0.30 3.47 -13.97
C ARG A 55 -1.64 4.16 -14.20
N SER A 56 -2.31 4.57 -13.13
CA SER A 56 -3.58 5.30 -13.21
C SER A 56 -3.38 6.68 -13.82
N ASP A 57 -2.31 7.40 -13.44
CA ASP A 57 -1.95 8.70 -14.02
C ASP A 57 -1.64 8.58 -15.53
N ILE A 58 -0.87 7.56 -15.94
CA ILE A 58 -0.62 7.28 -17.36
C ILE A 58 -1.94 6.96 -18.09
N SER A 59 -2.80 6.14 -17.51
CA SER A 59 -4.09 5.78 -18.11
C SER A 59 -5.01 6.99 -18.24
N GLN A 60 -5.07 7.88 -17.24
CA GLN A 60 -5.85 9.11 -17.28
C GLN A 60 -5.31 10.09 -18.34
N LYS A 61 -3.99 10.25 -18.45
CA LYS A 61 -3.37 11.08 -19.48
C LYS A 61 -3.65 10.57 -20.89
N LEU A 62 -3.59 9.26 -21.11
CA LEU A 62 -3.93 8.64 -22.40
C LEU A 62 -5.41 8.83 -22.76
N ILE A 63 -6.32 8.63 -21.79
CA ILE A 63 -7.76 8.87 -22.01
C ILE A 63 -8.02 10.35 -22.34
N TYR A 64 -7.39 11.27 -21.62
CA TYR A 64 -7.53 12.71 -21.85
C TYR A 64 -6.99 13.14 -23.22
N CYS A 65 -5.81 12.67 -23.62
CA CYS A 65 -5.26 12.94 -24.96
C CYS A 65 -6.08 12.32 -26.10
N GLY A 66 -6.77 11.20 -25.85
CA GLY A 66 -7.63 10.55 -26.85
C GLY A 66 -9.01 11.20 -27.02
N LEU A 67 -9.54 11.86 -25.99
CA LEU A 67 -10.89 12.44 -25.98
C LEU A 67 -10.95 13.91 -26.43
N TYR A 68 -9.83 14.64 -26.38
CA TYR A 68 -9.75 16.08 -26.74
C TYR A 68 -8.98 16.34 -28.04
N ARG A 69 -9.04 15.43 -29.03
CA ARG A 69 -8.46 15.63 -30.36
C ARG A 69 -9.48 16.08 -31.38
#